data_AF-A0A497LJB2-F1
#
_entry.id   AF-A0A497LJB2-F1
#
_cell.length_a   1.000
_cell.length_b   1.000
_cell.length_c   1.000
_cell.angle_alpha   90.00
_cell.angle_beta   90.00
_cell.angle_gamma   90.00
#
_symmetry.space_group_name_H-M   'P 1'
#
loop_
_entity.id
_entity.type
_entity.pdbx_description
1 polymer ?
#
loop_
_entity_poly.entity_id
_entity_poly.type
_entity_poly.pdbx_seq_one_letter_code
_entity_poly.pdbx_strand_id
1 'polypeptide(L)'
;MRACVTFLLMAIVLLSLPHGATAIEVSPGPGGSRAKGLFALTTPPQGRALSVGNITEHHGDLVVGGNDKLVIRNAYFTLYGSLIARDQATVIIENATLVVCPLDSRPSNITVRDNAYIRILSSKVTAPPGNPFNLYLCSNSVAFFSETTFENSHEYYGASEVTVINSTVYWVDCYGTARVNITDSVAMVHLAATDDAKLWIRNSKAPLIHAHRNAFVYAADCSIDLEVLCYNDAVMWLVNVSSPRVEIALPFVGMKARIYVSWYLDVRVPLAGEPVGGALVEIFYPNGSLAEFGYTGDEGVLTTTLFEKILYVGRDGSPRENYVGNYLVRASYERLLGETNITLDENKEMSVDLLSSLTVRCLDGDGEPVEGVEVRLAPIGSKACSNEEGTVYFAPLDEGTYEITAYYMGVRVAGPETVEITGISAYDLDLPCAIYDLIVLVLSTDGGPVGGAEVELYFANGTFLYKALTDASGRVEFKNLPATSYRLVVTASGYTEASHTLMLEEEGQQVKFTLERQGSSLSYMPFVAAGIGIAVALVAGLALYRRKK
;
A
#
# COMPACT_ATOMS: atom_id res chain seq x y z
N MET A 1 -17.66 -33.50 11.74
CA MET A 1 -17.50 -32.11 11.24
C MET A 1 -16.04 -31.95 10.87
N ARG A 2 -15.76 -31.57 9.62
CA ARG A 2 -14.42 -31.65 9.02
C ARG A 2 -13.49 -30.59 9.63
N ALA A 3 -12.36 -31.08 10.12
CA ALA A 3 -11.28 -30.34 10.75
C ALA A 3 -10.52 -29.49 9.74
N CYS A 4 -10.17 -28.28 10.19
CA CYS A 4 -9.18 -27.41 9.58
C CYS A 4 -7.80 -27.91 10.02
N VAL A 5 -6.96 -28.26 9.06
CA VAL A 5 -5.53 -28.53 9.23
C VAL A 5 -4.84 -27.51 8.34
N THR A 6 -4.00 -26.62 8.89
CA THR A 6 -2.68 -26.34 8.28
C THR A 6 -1.74 -25.70 9.30
N PHE A 7 -0.51 -26.22 9.30
CA PHE A 7 0.67 -25.81 10.05
C PHE A 7 1.38 -24.60 9.43
N LEU A 8 2.17 -23.96 10.30
CA LEU A 8 3.21 -22.95 10.15
C LEU A 8 4.18 -23.11 8.94
N LEU A 9 4.52 -21.98 8.30
CA LEU A 9 5.89 -21.62 7.92
C LEU A 9 5.98 -20.17 7.40
N MET A 10 6.90 -19.41 8.00
CA MET A 10 7.33 -18.06 7.59
C MET A 10 7.65 -17.98 6.09
N ALA A 11 6.83 -17.25 5.33
CA ALA A 11 7.18 -16.65 4.04
C ALA A 11 6.10 -15.61 3.64
N ILE A 12 6.54 -14.38 3.37
CA ILE A 12 5.70 -13.27 2.88
C ILE A 12 5.19 -13.59 1.47
N VAL A 13 3.91 -13.98 1.29
CA VAL A 13 3.14 -13.86 0.03
C VAL A 13 1.63 -13.77 0.33
N LEU A 14 0.97 -12.82 -0.35
CA LEU A 14 -0.48 -12.59 -0.42
C LEU A 14 -1.33 -13.85 -0.66
N LEU A 15 -2.50 -13.94 -0.02
CA LEU A 15 -3.57 -14.86 -0.44
C LEU A 15 -4.90 -14.12 -0.65
N SER A 16 -5.29 -14.12 -1.93
CA SER A 16 -6.60 -13.79 -2.48
C SER A 16 -7.68 -14.82 -2.09
N LEU A 17 -8.90 -14.36 -1.79
CA LEU A 17 -10.14 -15.13 -2.02
C LEU A 17 -11.27 -14.22 -2.54
N PRO A 18 -12.28 -14.78 -3.24
CA PRO A 18 -12.96 -14.11 -4.35
C PRO A 18 -14.38 -13.64 -3.99
N HIS A 19 -14.75 -12.43 -4.41
CA HIS A 19 -15.94 -12.11 -5.21
C HIS A 19 -16.20 -10.60 -5.22
N GLY A 20 -16.28 -10.04 -6.43
CA GLY A 20 -17.31 -9.04 -6.74
C GLY A 20 -17.10 -7.60 -6.30
N ALA A 21 -15.92 -7.02 -6.51
CA ALA A 21 -15.81 -5.56 -6.63
C ALA A 21 -14.74 -5.25 -7.68
N THR A 22 -15.14 -4.54 -8.74
CA THR A 22 -14.23 -4.04 -9.77
C THR A 22 -13.23 -3.07 -9.13
N ALA A 23 -12.03 -3.55 -8.80
CA ALA A 23 -10.91 -2.74 -8.38
C ALA A 23 -10.50 -1.82 -9.54
N ILE A 24 -10.42 -0.53 -9.27
CA ILE A 24 -9.78 0.44 -10.17
C ILE A 24 -8.29 0.25 -9.95
N GLU A 25 -7.59 -0.37 -10.91
CA GLU A 25 -6.13 -0.39 -10.95
C GLU A 25 -5.64 1.06 -11.10
N VAL A 26 -5.17 1.63 -9.99
CA VAL A 26 -4.36 2.84 -9.99
C VAL A 26 -2.93 2.38 -10.25
N SER A 27 -2.39 2.68 -11.44
CA SER A 27 -0.98 2.43 -11.73
C SER A 27 -0.11 3.12 -10.66
N PRO A 28 0.95 2.46 -10.15
CA PRO A 28 1.86 3.09 -9.21
C PRO A 28 2.45 4.33 -9.88
N GLY A 29 2.41 5.46 -9.18
CA GLY A 29 3.11 6.67 -9.60
C GLY A 29 4.61 6.43 -9.68
N PRO A 30 5.37 7.35 -10.31
CA PRO A 30 6.81 7.27 -10.27
C PRO A 30 7.23 7.41 -8.79
N GLY A 31 7.51 6.27 -8.17
CA GLY A 31 7.84 6.16 -6.76
C GLY A 31 8.98 7.09 -6.36
N GLY A 32 8.93 7.50 -5.09
CA GLY A 32 9.90 8.35 -4.41
C GLY A 32 11.33 7.95 -4.71
N SER A 33 11.91 8.59 -5.73
CA SER A 33 13.34 8.79 -5.88
C SER A 33 13.52 10.06 -6.67
N ARG A 34 14.10 11.08 -6.02
CA ARG A 34 14.78 12.15 -6.75
C ARG A 34 15.69 11.46 -7.78
N ALA A 35 15.53 11.83 -9.05
CA ALA A 35 16.34 11.41 -10.21
C ALA A 35 15.93 10.13 -10.97
N LYS A 36 14.87 10.19 -11.79
CA LYS A 36 14.78 9.42 -13.06
C LYS A 36 14.20 10.19 -14.26
N GLY A 37 14.25 11.53 -14.24
CA GLY A 37 13.74 12.37 -15.34
C GLY A 37 14.77 13.29 -16.02
N LEU A 38 16.06 13.24 -15.63
CA LEU A 38 17.11 13.93 -16.35
C LEU A 38 17.67 12.97 -17.40
N PHE A 39 17.39 13.22 -18.68
CA PHE A 39 18.20 12.63 -19.74
C PHE A 39 19.65 13.09 -19.56
N ALA A 40 20.60 12.17 -19.75
CA ALA A 40 22.02 12.52 -19.72
C ALA A 40 22.29 13.65 -20.72
N LEU A 41 23.13 14.63 -20.33
CA LEU A 41 23.63 15.69 -21.21
C LEU A 41 24.18 15.06 -22.49
N THR A 42 23.44 15.17 -23.60
CA THR A 42 23.90 14.69 -24.90
C THR A 42 25.01 15.62 -25.37
N THR A 43 26.20 15.06 -25.58
CA THR A 43 27.34 15.82 -26.11
C THR A 43 27.11 16.08 -27.60
N PRO A 44 27.40 17.29 -28.11
CA PRO A 44 27.17 17.62 -29.50
C PRO A 44 28.06 16.74 -30.41
N PRO A 45 27.58 16.34 -31.61
CA PRO A 45 28.38 15.64 -32.60
C PRO A 45 29.64 16.45 -32.96
N GLN A 46 30.79 15.78 -33.09
CA GLN A 46 32.04 16.44 -33.49
C GLN A 46 32.09 16.62 -35.02
N GLY A 47 31.86 17.85 -35.49
CA GLY A 47 31.90 18.25 -36.89
C GLY A 47 32.85 19.43 -37.15
N ARG A 48 33.19 19.65 -38.42
CA ARG A 48 34.09 20.72 -38.88
C ARG A 48 33.38 22.08 -38.74
N ALA A 49 34.02 23.04 -38.08
CA ALA A 49 33.43 24.35 -37.79
C ALA A 49 33.45 25.27 -39.03
N LEU A 50 32.30 25.79 -39.42
CA LEU A 50 32.19 26.99 -40.25
C LEU A 50 32.28 28.20 -39.32
N SER A 51 33.46 28.83 -39.25
CA SER A 51 33.61 30.11 -38.56
C SER A 51 32.99 31.21 -39.41
N VAL A 52 31.78 31.64 -39.06
CA VAL A 52 31.29 32.94 -39.51
C VAL A 52 32.19 33.97 -38.79
N GLY A 53 32.93 34.78 -39.55
CA GLY A 53 33.86 35.78 -39.01
C GLY A 53 33.16 36.88 -38.20
N ASN A 54 33.80 38.05 -38.02
CA ASN A 54 33.23 39.26 -37.38
C ASN A 54 32.06 39.89 -38.16
N ILE A 55 31.20 39.08 -38.75
CA ILE A 55 29.98 39.48 -39.45
C ILE A 55 28.92 39.68 -38.37
N THR A 56 28.46 40.91 -38.20
CA THR A 56 27.34 41.25 -37.32
C THR A 56 26.01 41.22 -38.05
N GLU A 57 26.00 41.18 -39.39
CA GLU A 57 24.79 41.17 -40.22
C GLU A 57 24.92 40.19 -41.40
N HIS A 58 23.92 39.34 -41.59
CA HIS A 58 23.84 38.40 -42.71
C HIS A 58 22.52 38.59 -43.47
N HIS A 59 22.61 38.70 -44.80
CA HIS A 59 21.46 38.77 -45.70
C HIS A 59 21.34 37.48 -46.50
N GLY A 60 20.20 36.80 -46.35
CA GLY A 60 19.94 35.50 -46.93
C GLY A 60 19.62 34.44 -45.87
N ASP A 61 19.09 33.30 -46.33
CA ASP A 61 18.86 32.16 -45.45
C ASP A 61 20.20 31.49 -45.13
N LEU A 62 20.44 31.23 -43.84
CA LEU A 62 21.62 30.53 -43.35
C LEU A 62 21.28 29.04 -43.24
N VAL A 63 21.77 28.23 -44.18
CA VAL A 63 21.50 26.78 -44.23
C VAL A 63 22.74 25.99 -43.82
N VAL A 64 22.61 25.19 -42.77
CA VAL A 64 23.63 24.26 -42.26
C VAL A 64 23.14 22.83 -42.49
N GLY A 65 23.94 22.01 -43.16
CA GLY A 65 23.56 20.64 -43.53
C GLY A 65 24.68 19.64 -43.28
N GLY A 66 24.36 18.35 -43.42
CA GLY A 66 25.26 17.26 -43.11
C GLY A 66 25.80 17.36 -41.68
N ASN A 67 27.07 17.05 -41.48
CA ASN A 67 27.73 17.15 -40.17
C ASN A 67 28.37 18.52 -39.91
N ASP A 68 27.96 19.55 -40.65
CA ASP A 68 28.54 20.87 -40.53
C ASP A 68 28.07 21.57 -39.25
N LYS A 69 28.92 22.48 -38.76
CA LYS A 69 28.70 23.20 -37.52
C LYS A 69 28.72 24.71 -37.73
N LEU A 70 27.64 25.38 -37.35
CA LEU A 70 27.55 26.84 -37.22
C LEU A 70 27.78 27.25 -35.77
N VAL A 71 28.62 28.28 -35.56
CA VAL A 71 28.86 28.86 -34.23
C VAL A 71 28.67 30.38 -34.30
N ILE A 72 27.73 30.90 -33.49
CA ILE A 72 27.55 32.33 -33.22
C ILE A 72 27.92 32.53 -31.76
N ARG A 73 29.02 33.24 -31.48
CA ARG A 73 29.52 33.40 -30.12
C ARG A 73 30.04 34.81 -29.85
N ASN A 74 29.76 35.34 -28.65
CA ASN A 74 30.26 36.65 -28.21
C ASN A 74 29.93 37.78 -29.19
N ALA A 75 28.73 37.76 -29.76
CA ALA A 75 28.37 38.64 -30.87
C ALA A 75 26.94 39.14 -30.80
N TYR A 76 26.72 40.32 -31.39
CA TYR A 76 25.40 40.78 -31.80
C TYR A 76 25.27 40.45 -33.30
N PHE A 77 24.39 39.51 -33.63
CA PHE A 77 24.23 38.96 -34.98
C PHE A 77 22.81 39.16 -35.49
N THR A 78 22.66 39.97 -36.53
CA THR A 78 21.39 40.19 -37.23
C THR A 78 21.33 39.31 -38.47
N LEU A 79 20.31 38.46 -38.54
CA LEU A 79 20.03 37.60 -39.68
C LEU A 79 18.79 38.11 -40.43
N TYR A 80 18.96 38.64 -41.63
CA TYR A 80 17.86 38.90 -42.56
C TYR A 80 17.59 37.64 -43.38
N GLY A 81 16.76 36.75 -42.84
CA GLY A 81 16.47 35.44 -43.43
C GLY A 81 16.24 34.38 -42.37
N SER A 82 16.07 33.13 -42.81
CA SER A 82 15.84 31.99 -41.92
C SER A 82 17.13 31.27 -41.57
N LEU A 83 17.20 30.69 -40.37
CA LEU A 83 18.28 29.79 -39.97
C LEU A 83 17.78 28.35 -40.07
N ILE A 84 18.39 27.53 -40.93
CA ILE A 84 17.93 26.17 -41.22
C ILE A 84 19.08 25.19 -40.94
N ALA A 85 18.91 24.33 -39.94
CA ALA A 85 19.81 23.22 -39.63
C ALA A 85 19.15 21.88 -40.01
N ARG A 86 19.88 21.03 -40.76
CA ARG A 86 19.36 19.73 -41.23
C ARG A 86 20.45 18.68 -41.31
N ASP A 87 20.04 17.43 -41.52
CA ASP A 87 20.91 16.30 -41.87
C ASP A 87 22.06 16.05 -40.86
N GLN A 88 21.80 16.15 -39.54
CA GLN A 88 22.77 16.07 -38.42
C GLN A 88 23.60 17.34 -38.12
N ALA A 89 23.24 18.47 -38.73
CA ALA A 89 23.97 19.72 -38.52
C ALA A 89 23.93 20.18 -37.05
N THR A 90 24.95 20.92 -36.64
CA THR A 90 25.07 21.47 -35.28
C THR A 90 25.04 23.00 -35.32
N VAL A 91 24.11 23.62 -34.61
CA VAL A 91 24.07 25.07 -34.39
C VAL A 91 24.40 25.37 -32.94
N ILE A 92 25.35 26.27 -32.70
CA ILE A 92 25.74 26.72 -31.36
C ILE A 92 25.64 28.25 -31.30
N ILE A 93 24.84 28.76 -30.37
CA ILE A 93 24.67 30.18 -30.08
C ILE A 93 25.06 30.39 -28.61
N GLU A 94 26.12 31.13 -28.33
CA GLU A 94 26.68 31.24 -26.97
C GLU A 94 27.09 32.68 -26.64
N ASN A 95 26.64 33.21 -25.50
CA ASN A 95 26.92 34.59 -25.10
C ASN A 95 26.68 35.58 -26.25
N ALA A 96 25.55 35.45 -26.94
CA ALA A 96 25.25 36.20 -28.15
C ALA A 96 23.81 36.72 -28.16
N THR A 97 23.60 37.78 -28.93
CA THR A 97 22.26 38.24 -29.30
C THR A 97 22.03 37.91 -30.77
N LEU A 98 21.12 37.00 -31.06
CA LEU A 98 20.65 36.69 -32.41
C LEU A 98 19.34 37.44 -32.66
N VAL A 99 19.34 38.35 -33.63
CA VAL A 99 18.15 39.04 -34.13
C VAL A 99 17.75 38.44 -35.46
N VAL A 100 16.58 37.79 -35.55
CA VAL A 100 16.08 37.24 -36.81
C VAL A 100 15.08 38.22 -37.41
N CYS A 101 15.38 38.71 -38.59
CA CYS A 101 14.63 39.71 -39.35
C CYS A 101 13.98 39.06 -40.59
N PRO A 102 12.82 39.57 -41.04
CA PRO A 102 12.24 39.17 -42.32
C PRO A 102 13.18 39.54 -43.48
N LEU A 103 13.13 38.76 -44.56
CA LEU A 103 13.88 38.99 -45.79
C LEU A 103 12.91 39.34 -46.91
N ASP A 104 13.01 40.55 -47.49
CA ASP A 104 12.14 41.02 -48.59
C ASP A 104 10.64 40.82 -48.30
N SER A 105 10.21 41.19 -47.09
CA SER A 105 8.83 41.01 -46.58
C SER A 105 8.38 39.56 -46.40
N ARG A 106 9.26 38.57 -46.60
CA ARG A 106 9.01 37.17 -46.24
C ARG A 106 9.29 36.96 -44.74
N PRO A 107 8.38 36.30 -44.00
CA PRO A 107 8.64 35.93 -42.63
C PRO A 107 9.82 34.96 -42.56
N SER A 108 10.68 35.15 -41.55
CA SER A 108 11.81 34.30 -41.27
C SER A 108 11.47 33.30 -40.17
N ASN A 109 12.26 32.23 -40.03
CA ASN A 109 12.14 31.29 -38.93
C ASN A 109 13.50 30.69 -38.54
N ILE A 110 13.51 29.93 -37.45
CA ILE A 110 14.60 28.99 -37.16
C ILE A 110 14.02 27.59 -37.33
N THR A 111 14.64 26.75 -38.15
CA THR A 111 14.18 25.37 -38.39
C THR A 111 15.33 24.40 -38.12
N VAL A 112 15.11 23.41 -37.26
CA VAL A 112 16.05 22.33 -36.96
C VAL A 112 15.35 21.01 -37.24
N ARG A 113 15.92 20.19 -38.12
CA ARG A 113 15.30 18.94 -38.57
C ARG A 113 16.31 17.85 -38.84
N ASP A 114 15.81 16.64 -39.07
CA ASP A 114 16.59 15.52 -39.59
C ASP A 114 17.84 15.19 -38.74
N ASN A 115 17.61 15.02 -37.43
CA ASN A 115 18.62 14.73 -36.41
C ASN A 115 19.63 15.87 -36.16
N ALA A 116 19.35 17.08 -36.64
CA ALA A 116 20.16 18.25 -36.31
C ALA A 116 20.01 18.67 -34.85
N TYR A 117 21.03 19.35 -34.34
CA TYR A 117 21.17 19.80 -32.96
C TYR A 117 21.30 21.32 -32.89
N ILE A 118 20.56 21.95 -31.98
CA ILE A 118 20.74 23.37 -31.65
C ILE A 118 21.01 23.55 -30.15
N ARG A 119 22.01 24.37 -29.83
CA ARG A 119 22.34 24.78 -28.47
C ARG A 119 22.36 26.29 -28.36
N ILE A 120 21.68 26.82 -27.36
CA ILE A 120 21.64 28.25 -27.05
C ILE A 120 21.96 28.43 -25.57
N LEU A 121 23.05 29.14 -25.27
CA LEU A 121 23.56 29.31 -23.91
C LEU A 121 23.83 30.78 -23.61
N SER A 122 23.36 31.27 -22.47
CA SER A 122 23.62 32.62 -21.97
C SER A 122 23.37 33.69 -23.06
N SER A 123 22.30 33.51 -23.85
CA SER A 123 22.08 34.26 -25.10
C SER A 123 20.68 34.85 -25.16
N LYS A 124 20.47 35.79 -26.09
CA LYS A 124 19.15 36.33 -26.42
C LYS A 124 18.81 36.04 -27.87
N VAL A 125 17.65 35.45 -28.12
CA VAL A 125 17.10 35.25 -29.46
C VAL A 125 15.82 36.06 -29.58
N THR A 126 15.80 36.99 -30.54
CA THR A 126 14.77 38.03 -30.66
C THR A 126 14.46 38.36 -32.11
N ALA A 127 13.42 39.15 -32.33
CA ALA A 127 12.99 39.65 -33.62
C ALA A 127 12.66 41.14 -33.53
N PRO A 128 12.70 41.89 -34.64
CA PRO A 128 12.19 43.25 -34.67
C PRO A 128 10.72 43.33 -34.24
N PRO A 129 10.30 44.41 -33.56
CA PRO A 129 8.90 44.60 -33.16
C PRO A 129 7.93 44.40 -34.34
N GLY A 130 6.83 43.67 -34.09
CA GLY A 130 5.81 43.38 -35.09
C GLY A 130 6.17 42.29 -36.10
N ASN A 131 7.33 41.64 -35.96
CA ASN A 131 7.80 40.60 -36.88
C ASN A 131 8.16 39.31 -36.10
N PRO A 132 7.21 38.67 -35.40
CA PRO A 132 7.49 37.44 -34.68
C PRO A 132 7.86 36.32 -35.66
N PHE A 133 8.63 35.35 -35.17
CA PHE A 133 8.93 34.12 -35.89
C PHE A 133 8.77 32.90 -34.98
N ASN A 134 8.86 31.71 -35.57
CA ASN A 134 8.78 30.46 -34.83
C ASN A 134 10.11 29.70 -34.92
N LEU A 135 10.48 29.05 -33.82
CA LEU A 135 11.44 27.96 -33.83
C LEU A 135 10.70 26.65 -34.09
N TYR A 136 11.06 25.98 -35.18
CA TYR A 136 10.55 24.67 -35.55
C TYR A 136 11.59 23.60 -35.26
N LEU A 137 11.23 22.64 -34.41
CA LEU A 137 11.99 21.40 -34.22
C LEU A 137 11.23 20.25 -34.86
N CYS A 138 11.85 19.49 -35.75
CA CYS A 138 11.19 18.44 -36.51
C CYS A 138 11.99 17.13 -36.51
N SER A 139 11.33 16.04 -36.89
CA SER A 139 11.95 14.70 -36.98
C SER A 139 12.53 14.28 -35.61
N ASN A 140 13.80 13.88 -35.52
CA ASN A 140 14.48 13.54 -34.27
C ASN A 140 15.47 14.64 -33.85
N SER A 141 15.12 15.92 -34.03
CA SER A 141 16.02 17.02 -33.69
C SER A 141 16.20 17.18 -32.17
N VAL A 142 17.31 17.79 -31.75
CA VAL A 142 17.63 17.99 -30.34
C VAL A 142 17.91 19.46 -30.07
N ALA A 143 17.33 20.00 -28.99
CA ALA A 143 17.54 21.38 -28.59
C ALA A 143 17.91 21.49 -27.11
N PHE A 144 18.88 22.35 -26.81
CA PHE A 144 19.30 22.68 -25.45
C PHE A 144 19.38 24.19 -25.24
N PHE A 145 18.55 24.72 -24.34
CA PHE A 145 18.53 26.13 -23.96
C PHE A 145 18.89 26.27 -22.50
N SER A 146 19.85 27.14 -22.20
CA SER A 146 20.25 27.43 -20.83
C SER A 146 20.60 28.89 -20.64
N GLU A 147 20.15 29.51 -19.55
CA GLU A 147 20.42 30.93 -19.25
C GLU A 147 20.04 31.88 -20.38
N THR A 148 19.00 31.53 -21.15
CA THR A 148 18.69 32.17 -22.43
C THR A 148 17.30 32.81 -22.40
N THR A 149 17.15 33.92 -23.12
CA THR A 149 15.85 34.54 -23.40
C THR A 149 15.49 34.33 -24.86
N PHE A 150 14.37 33.67 -25.12
CA PHE A 150 13.80 33.44 -26.44
C PHE A 150 12.42 34.11 -26.52
N GLU A 151 12.32 35.22 -27.23
CA GLU A 151 11.13 36.11 -27.22
C GLU A 151 10.06 35.72 -28.26
N ASN A 152 10.22 34.56 -28.89
CA ASN A 152 9.47 34.13 -30.06
C ASN A 152 8.96 32.70 -29.85
N SER A 153 8.03 32.28 -30.68
CA SER A 153 7.24 31.06 -30.53
C SER A 153 8.06 29.79 -30.74
N HIS A 154 7.73 28.72 -30.03
CA HIS A 154 8.40 27.43 -30.16
C HIS A 154 7.40 26.33 -30.52
N GLU A 155 7.65 25.63 -31.62
CA GLU A 155 6.84 24.51 -32.09
C GLU A 155 7.70 23.27 -32.28
N TYR A 156 7.44 22.27 -31.45
CA TYR A 156 8.23 21.05 -31.39
C TYR A 156 7.43 19.87 -31.94
N TYR A 157 7.90 19.32 -33.04
CA TYR A 157 7.27 18.23 -33.78
C TYR A 157 8.11 16.94 -33.74
N GLY A 158 7.50 15.84 -34.15
CA GLY A 158 8.17 14.56 -34.33
C GLY A 158 8.61 13.94 -33.01
N ALA A 159 9.80 13.34 -32.98
CA ALA A 159 10.42 12.78 -31.78
C ALA A 159 11.52 13.70 -31.24
N SER A 160 11.34 15.02 -31.39
CA SER A 160 12.32 16.01 -30.93
C SER A 160 12.53 15.95 -29.41
N GLU A 161 13.76 16.14 -28.97
CA GLU A 161 14.14 16.20 -27.55
C GLU A 161 14.58 17.61 -27.19
N VAL A 162 13.94 18.20 -26.17
CA VAL A 162 14.20 19.60 -25.79
C VAL A 162 14.46 19.70 -24.30
N THR A 163 15.51 20.42 -23.94
CA THR A 163 15.82 20.78 -22.55
C THR A 163 15.95 22.29 -22.43
N VAL A 164 15.20 22.88 -21.50
CA VAL A 164 15.18 24.31 -21.19
C VAL A 164 15.48 24.46 -19.70
N ILE A 165 16.55 25.18 -19.36
CA ILE A 165 17.01 25.35 -17.96
C ILE A 165 17.28 26.82 -17.70
N ASN A 166 16.80 27.37 -16.58
CA ASN A 166 17.09 28.75 -16.18
C ASN A 166 16.88 29.77 -17.31
N SER A 167 15.79 29.65 -18.06
CA SER A 167 15.58 30.38 -19.31
C SER A 167 14.17 30.98 -19.37
N THR A 168 14.01 31.99 -20.23
CA THR A 168 12.70 32.55 -20.58
C THR A 168 12.36 32.14 -22.01
N VAL A 169 11.22 31.49 -22.19
CA VAL A 169 10.64 31.14 -23.50
C VAL A 169 9.29 31.82 -23.66
N TYR A 170 8.86 32.06 -24.89
CA TYR A 170 7.61 32.80 -25.11
C TYR A 170 6.38 31.90 -24.95
N TRP A 171 6.09 31.06 -25.94
CA TRP A 171 5.18 29.91 -25.81
C TRP A 171 5.80 28.67 -26.40
N VAL A 172 5.40 27.51 -25.88
CA VAL A 172 5.91 26.19 -26.31
C VAL A 172 4.75 25.26 -26.61
N ASP A 173 4.68 24.82 -27.86
CA ASP A 173 3.72 23.81 -28.31
C ASP A 173 4.46 22.52 -28.70
N CYS A 174 4.09 21.41 -28.04
CA CYS A 174 4.68 20.10 -28.26
C CYS A 174 3.69 19.19 -29.00
N TYR A 175 4.10 18.64 -30.14
CA TYR A 175 3.29 17.80 -31.03
C TYR A 175 3.96 16.43 -31.26
N GLY A 176 3.19 15.48 -31.79
CA GLY A 176 3.69 14.15 -32.13
C GLY A 176 4.17 13.38 -30.90
N THR A 177 5.46 13.05 -30.85
CA THR A 177 6.09 12.27 -29.77
C THR A 177 7.22 13.06 -29.07
N ALA A 178 7.17 14.39 -29.16
CA ALA A 178 8.21 15.26 -28.62
C ALA A 178 8.37 15.05 -27.11
N ARG A 179 9.61 15.15 -26.62
CA ARG A 179 9.95 15.02 -25.19
C ARG A 179 10.64 16.29 -24.73
N VAL A 180 10.01 16.98 -23.80
CA VAL A 180 10.41 18.34 -23.42
C VAL A 180 10.56 18.42 -21.91
N ASN A 181 11.69 18.93 -21.45
CA ASN A 181 11.95 19.21 -20.04
C ASN A 181 12.23 20.71 -19.86
N ILE A 182 11.46 21.34 -18.99
CA ILE A 182 11.57 22.76 -18.64
C ILE A 182 11.80 22.85 -17.13
N THR A 183 12.94 23.37 -16.72
CA THR A 183 13.33 23.47 -15.30
C THR A 183 13.82 24.88 -14.97
N ASP A 184 13.47 25.41 -13.81
CA ASP A 184 13.90 26.74 -13.33
C ASP A 184 13.60 27.87 -14.32
N SER A 185 12.51 27.78 -15.09
CA SER A 185 12.30 28.61 -16.28
C SER A 185 10.94 29.34 -16.27
N VAL A 186 10.79 30.31 -17.16
CA VAL A 186 9.54 31.07 -17.34
C VAL A 186 9.05 30.93 -18.78
N ALA A 187 7.83 30.45 -18.95
CA ALA A 187 7.09 30.57 -20.20
C ALA A 187 6.20 31.82 -20.12
N MET A 188 6.32 32.73 -21.07
CA MET A 188 5.62 34.03 -21.01
C MET A 188 4.13 33.96 -21.35
N VAL A 189 3.70 32.95 -22.10
CA VAL A 189 2.32 32.85 -22.61
C VAL A 189 1.71 31.50 -22.25
N HIS A 190 2.21 30.39 -22.79
CA HIS A 190 1.67 29.06 -22.48
C HIS A 190 2.66 27.93 -22.73
N LEU A 191 2.36 26.78 -22.12
CA LEU A 191 2.98 25.49 -22.38
C LEU A 191 1.88 24.50 -22.78
N ALA A 192 2.01 23.87 -23.94
CA ALA A 192 1.04 22.89 -24.41
C ALA A 192 1.71 21.61 -24.91
N ALA A 193 1.03 20.48 -24.69
CA ALA A 193 1.38 19.20 -25.26
C ALA A 193 0.15 18.56 -25.92
N THR A 194 0.33 17.97 -27.10
CA THR A 194 -0.70 17.26 -27.86
C THR A 194 -0.16 15.99 -28.48
N ASP A 195 -1.03 15.23 -29.13
CA ASP A 195 -0.77 13.88 -29.65
C ASP A 195 -0.22 12.98 -28.54
N ASP A 196 0.97 12.39 -28.69
CA ASP A 196 1.64 11.54 -27.69
C ASP A 196 2.86 12.26 -27.07
N ALA A 197 2.90 13.59 -27.11
CA ALA A 197 4.00 14.39 -26.58
C ALA A 197 4.07 14.31 -25.05
N LYS A 198 5.30 14.43 -24.52
CA LYS A 198 5.59 14.36 -23.09
C LYS A 198 6.31 15.60 -22.62
N LEU A 199 5.73 16.28 -21.64
CA LEU A 199 6.23 17.54 -21.12
C LEU A 199 6.45 17.43 -19.61
N TRP A 200 7.68 17.67 -19.16
CA TRP A 200 8.05 17.77 -17.76
C TRP A 200 8.41 19.22 -17.43
N ILE A 201 7.77 19.76 -16.40
CA ILE A 201 7.94 21.15 -15.96
C ILE A 201 8.29 21.11 -14.47
N ARG A 202 9.37 21.78 -14.08
CA ARG A 202 9.84 21.82 -12.69
C ARG A 202 10.26 23.22 -12.27
N ASN A 203 9.88 23.64 -11.07
CA ASN A 203 10.29 24.91 -10.48
C ASN A 203 10.15 26.09 -11.48
N SER A 204 9.03 26.16 -12.18
CA SER A 204 8.84 27.04 -13.34
C SER A 204 7.52 27.79 -13.28
N LYS A 205 7.41 28.85 -14.10
CA LYS A 205 6.21 29.68 -14.17
C LYS A 205 5.66 29.71 -15.59
N ALA A 206 4.34 29.68 -15.72
CA ALA A 206 3.65 29.84 -16.99
C ALA A 206 2.24 30.39 -16.74
N PRO A 207 1.67 31.24 -17.60
CA PRO A 207 0.26 31.60 -17.45
C PRO A 207 -0.68 30.41 -17.63
N LEU A 208 -0.38 29.52 -18.58
CA LEU A 208 -1.25 28.41 -19.00
C LEU A 208 -0.48 27.10 -19.19
N ILE A 209 -1.08 25.97 -18.79
CA ILE A 209 -0.63 24.62 -19.16
C ILE A 209 -1.80 23.83 -19.75
N HIS A 210 -1.66 23.37 -20.99
CA HIS A 210 -2.67 22.56 -21.67
C HIS A 210 -2.16 21.18 -22.11
N ALA A 211 -2.97 20.15 -21.93
CA ALA A 211 -2.70 18.81 -22.42
C ALA A 211 -3.85 18.33 -23.30
N HIS A 212 -3.55 17.91 -24.53
CA HIS A 212 -4.53 17.47 -25.53
C HIS A 212 -4.26 16.05 -26.02
N ARG A 213 -5.27 15.43 -26.65
CA ARG A 213 -5.19 14.07 -27.24
C ARG A 213 -4.68 13.03 -26.24
N ASN A 214 -3.50 12.44 -26.42
CA ASN A 214 -2.93 11.42 -25.53
C ASN A 214 -1.70 11.95 -24.76
N ALA A 215 -1.53 13.27 -24.71
CA ALA A 215 -0.32 13.88 -24.18
C ALA A 215 -0.16 13.59 -22.68
N PHE A 216 1.09 13.57 -22.24
CA PHE A 216 1.45 13.46 -20.83
C PHE A 216 2.14 14.73 -20.37
N VAL A 217 1.61 15.34 -19.31
CA VAL A 217 2.23 16.50 -18.66
C VAL A 217 2.50 16.19 -17.20
N TYR A 218 3.72 16.44 -16.76
CA TYR A 218 4.10 16.41 -15.34
C TYR A 218 4.61 17.80 -14.97
N ALA A 219 3.96 18.45 -14.01
CA ALA A 219 4.37 19.73 -13.46
C ALA A 219 4.63 19.59 -11.96
N ALA A 220 5.81 20.01 -11.50
CA ALA A 220 6.16 20.02 -10.08
C ALA A 220 6.71 21.39 -9.67
N ASP A 221 6.31 21.90 -8.50
CA ASP A 221 6.82 23.17 -7.96
C ASP A 221 6.56 24.35 -8.91
N CYS A 222 5.38 24.40 -9.52
CA CYS A 222 5.07 25.37 -10.56
C CYS A 222 4.03 26.39 -10.11
N SER A 223 4.18 27.63 -10.58
CA SER A 223 3.17 28.69 -10.41
C SER A 223 2.49 28.96 -11.74
N ILE A 224 1.18 28.71 -11.80
CA ILE A 224 0.36 28.87 -12.99
C ILE A 224 -0.65 29.99 -12.79
N ASP A 225 -0.49 31.08 -13.54
CA ASP A 225 -1.20 32.34 -13.23
C ASP A 225 -2.69 32.30 -13.62
N LEU A 226 -3.07 31.52 -14.64
CA LEU A 226 -4.43 31.52 -15.18
C LEU A 226 -5.13 30.15 -15.08
N GLU A 227 -4.64 29.12 -15.77
CA GLU A 227 -5.35 27.82 -15.76
C GLU A 227 -4.49 26.64 -16.22
N VAL A 228 -4.93 25.46 -15.76
CA VAL A 228 -4.43 24.15 -16.18
C VAL A 228 -5.60 23.34 -16.76
N LEU A 229 -5.54 23.04 -18.05
CA LEU A 229 -6.63 22.36 -18.76
C LEU A 229 -6.18 21.04 -19.38
N CYS A 230 -6.96 19.99 -19.12
CA CYS A 230 -6.78 18.67 -19.70
C CYS A 230 -7.92 18.34 -20.68
N TYR A 231 -7.58 17.85 -21.86
CA TYR A 231 -8.51 17.52 -22.93
C TYR A 231 -8.33 16.07 -23.40
N ASN A 232 -9.37 15.53 -24.05
CA ASN A 232 -9.37 14.20 -24.68
C ASN A 232 -8.97 13.04 -23.73
N ASP A 233 -7.86 12.36 -24.02
CA ASP A 233 -7.34 11.21 -23.28
C ASP A 233 -6.00 11.55 -22.60
N ALA A 234 -5.71 12.85 -22.45
CA ALA A 234 -4.45 13.33 -21.90
C ALA A 234 -4.39 13.08 -20.39
N VAL A 235 -3.16 13.03 -19.87
CA VAL A 235 -2.90 12.77 -18.45
C VAL A 235 -1.97 13.85 -17.90
N MET A 236 -2.40 14.48 -16.82
CA MET A 236 -1.63 15.52 -16.12
C MET A 236 -1.34 15.12 -14.68
N TRP A 237 -0.09 15.28 -14.26
CA TRP A 237 0.38 15.07 -12.90
C TRP A 237 0.87 16.41 -12.36
N LEU A 238 0.18 16.91 -11.34
CA LEU A 238 0.45 18.19 -10.71
C LEU A 238 0.93 17.92 -9.28
N VAL A 239 2.15 18.34 -8.96
CA VAL A 239 2.74 18.20 -7.63
C VAL A 239 3.16 19.57 -7.13
N ASN A 240 2.57 20.07 -6.04
CA ASN A 240 2.85 21.42 -5.57
C ASN A 240 2.70 22.49 -6.69
N VAL A 241 1.54 22.50 -7.35
CA VAL A 241 1.24 23.43 -8.44
C VAL A 241 0.15 24.39 -7.99
N SER A 242 0.48 25.68 -7.89
CA SER A 242 -0.53 26.71 -7.61
C SER A 242 -1.20 27.15 -8.90
N SER A 243 -2.51 27.00 -9.00
CA SER A 243 -3.29 27.52 -10.13
C SER A 243 -4.70 27.90 -9.66
N PRO A 244 -5.26 29.03 -10.13
CA PRO A 244 -6.63 29.41 -9.75
C PRO A 244 -7.68 28.52 -10.42
N ARG A 245 -7.32 27.74 -11.45
CA ARG A 245 -8.25 26.87 -12.16
C ARG A 245 -7.57 25.61 -12.71
N VAL A 246 -8.07 24.45 -12.29
CA VAL A 246 -7.60 23.13 -12.75
C VAL A 246 -8.81 22.30 -13.17
N GLU A 247 -8.96 22.02 -14.46
CA GLU A 247 -10.19 21.41 -15.00
C GLU A 247 -9.94 20.45 -16.17
N ILE A 248 -10.86 19.50 -16.33
CA ILE A 248 -11.00 18.73 -17.58
C ILE A 248 -11.95 19.50 -18.49
N ALA A 249 -11.44 19.96 -19.63
CA ALA A 249 -12.16 20.80 -20.56
C ALA A 249 -12.86 20.00 -21.67
N LEU A 250 -14.08 20.43 -22.01
CA LEU A 250 -14.93 19.86 -23.07
C LEU A 250 -15.10 18.32 -22.99
N PRO A 251 -15.47 17.75 -21.82
CA PRO A 251 -15.57 16.31 -21.68
C PRO A 251 -16.78 15.75 -22.45
N PHE A 252 -16.60 14.57 -23.06
CA PHE A 252 -17.67 13.82 -23.73
C PHE A 252 -17.52 12.31 -23.47
N VAL A 253 -18.58 11.56 -23.78
CA VAL A 253 -18.64 10.11 -23.53
C VAL A 253 -17.49 9.38 -24.22
N GLY A 254 -16.73 8.60 -23.46
CA GLY A 254 -15.62 7.79 -23.97
C GLY A 254 -14.22 8.39 -23.78
N MET A 255 -14.12 9.66 -23.40
CA MET A 255 -12.85 10.29 -23.02
C MET A 255 -12.25 9.68 -21.75
N LYS A 256 -10.92 9.67 -21.67
CA LYS A 256 -10.14 9.10 -20.57
C LYS A 256 -9.22 10.11 -19.89
N ALA A 257 -9.43 11.41 -20.12
CA ALA A 257 -8.65 12.48 -19.50
C ALA A 257 -8.57 12.33 -17.98
N ARG A 258 -7.37 12.55 -17.42
CA ARG A 258 -7.12 12.52 -15.97
C ARG A 258 -6.18 13.63 -15.53
N ILE A 259 -6.46 14.21 -14.37
CA ILE A 259 -5.57 15.13 -13.66
C ILE A 259 -5.38 14.60 -12.24
N TYR A 260 -4.12 14.40 -11.85
CA TYR A 260 -3.73 14.01 -10.51
C TYR A 260 -3.16 15.24 -9.80
N VAL A 261 -3.76 15.63 -8.68
CA VAL A 261 -3.30 16.77 -7.85
C VAL A 261 -2.68 16.22 -6.57
N SER A 262 -1.45 16.62 -6.29
CA SER A 262 -0.62 16.06 -5.21
C SER A 262 0.16 17.16 -4.50
N TRP A 263 0.49 16.92 -3.24
CA TRP A 263 1.25 17.82 -2.39
C TRP A 263 2.37 17.09 -1.66
N TYR A 264 3.38 17.85 -1.24
CA TYR A 264 4.43 17.31 -0.38
C TYR A 264 3.95 17.21 1.07
N LEU A 265 4.37 16.14 1.73
CA LEU A 265 4.17 15.95 3.16
C LEU A 265 5.51 15.64 3.81
N ASP A 266 5.91 16.49 4.76
CA ASP A 266 7.03 16.25 5.66
C ASP A 266 6.50 15.68 6.98
N VAL A 267 6.81 14.41 7.25
CA VAL A 267 6.44 13.72 8.50
C VAL A 267 7.67 13.69 9.40
N ARG A 268 7.60 14.42 10.53
CA ARG A 268 8.60 14.35 11.60
C ARG A 268 8.18 13.30 12.61
N VAL A 269 9.14 12.51 13.07
CA VAL A 269 8.92 11.50 14.11
C VAL A 269 9.83 11.79 15.30
N PRO A 270 9.31 12.42 16.36
CA PRO A 270 10.07 12.61 17.59
C PRO A 270 9.82 11.48 18.60
N LEU A 271 10.82 11.28 19.45
CA LEU A 271 10.76 10.47 20.66
C LEU A 271 11.18 11.35 21.84
N ALA A 272 10.24 11.62 22.75
CA ALA A 272 10.44 12.52 23.88
C ALA A 272 11.00 13.92 23.48
N GLY A 273 10.61 14.41 22.29
CA GLY A 273 11.02 15.71 21.75
C GLY A 273 12.27 15.69 20.85
N GLU A 274 12.99 14.57 20.78
CA GLU A 274 14.18 14.43 19.93
C GLU A 274 13.86 13.73 18.60
N PRO A 275 14.45 14.15 17.46
CA PRO A 275 14.19 13.54 16.17
C PRO A 275 14.71 12.10 16.10
N VAL A 276 13.91 11.20 15.50
CA VAL A 276 14.25 9.77 15.37
C VAL A 276 14.53 9.41 13.93
N GLY A 277 15.80 9.15 13.61
CA GLY A 277 16.20 8.58 12.32
C GLY A 277 15.94 7.08 12.23
N GLY A 278 15.50 6.60 11.07
CA GLY A 278 15.21 5.19 10.82
C GLY A 278 13.84 4.70 11.32
N ALA A 279 12.95 5.60 11.75
CA ALA A 279 11.55 5.27 12.05
C ALA A 279 10.79 4.96 10.76
N LEU A 280 10.02 3.87 10.76
CA LEU A 280 9.13 3.50 9.67
C LEU A 280 7.85 4.33 9.76
N VAL A 281 7.53 5.04 8.69
CA VAL A 281 6.28 5.77 8.52
C VAL A 281 5.45 5.08 7.44
N GLU A 282 4.23 4.70 7.79
CA GLU A 282 3.23 4.11 6.92
C GLU A 282 2.02 5.05 6.82
N ILE A 283 1.55 5.30 5.61
CA ILE A 283 0.46 6.23 5.35
C ILE A 283 -0.68 5.46 4.71
N PHE A 284 -1.85 5.51 5.31
CA PHE A 284 -3.03 4.76 4.89
C PHE A 284 -4.13 5.68 4.37
N TYR A 285 -4.81 5.21 3.33
CA TYR A 285 -6.10 5.76 2.93
C TYR A 285 -7.18 5.47 3.99
N PRO A 286 -8.32 6.19 4.01
CA PRO A 286 -9.37 5.98 4.99
C PRO A 286 -10.02 4.59 4.94
N ASN A 287 -9.84 3.86 3.84
CA ASN A 287 -10.28 2.47 3.68
C ASN A 287 -9.31 1.44 4.28
N GLY A 288 -8.21 1.88 4.90
CA GLY A 288 -7.15 1.05 5.49
C GLY A 288 -6.11 0.52 4.49
N SER A 289 -6.21 0.84 3.20
CA SER A 289 -5.18 0.46 2.22
C SER A 289 -3.95 1.36 2.33
N LEU A 290 -2.76 0.78 2.16
CA LEU A 290 -1.49 1.52 2.20
C LEU A 290 -1.37 2.44 0.99
N ALA A 291 -1.18 3.73 1.24
CA ALA A 291 -0.95 4.75 0.23
C ALA A 291 0.54 4.89 -0.08
N GLU A 292 1.37 4.96 0.95
CA GLU A 292 2.82 5.18 0.84
C GLU A 292 3.53 4.72 2.13
N PHE A 293 4.82 4.41 2.05
CA PHE A 293 5.63 4.13 3.23
C PHE A 293 7.09 4.53 3.02
N GLY A 294 7.82 4.77 4.10
CA GLY A 294 9.24 5.10 4.05
C GLY A 294 9.86 5.16 5.42
N TYR A 295 11.18 5.39 5.46
CA TYR A 295 11.92 5.56 6.71
C TYR A 295 12.36 7.01 6.87
N THR A 296 12.35 7.51 8.09
CA THR A 296 12.90 8.83 8.40
C THR A 296 14.42 8.85 8.18
N GLY A 297 14.93 9.97 7.65
CA GLY A 297 16.38 10.21 7.56
C GLY A 297 16.99 10.58 8.91
N ASP A 298 18.28 10.92 8.93
CA ASP A 298 19.03 11.24 10.16
C ASP A 298 18.42 12.42 10.97
N GLU A 299 17.72 13.33 10.30
CA GLU A 299 17.01 14.48 10.91
C GLU A 299 15.62 14.11 11.47
N GLY A 300 15.24 12.83 11.43
CA GLY A 300 13.94 12.34 11.91
C GLY A 300 12.74 12.73 11.05
N VAL A 301 12.98 13.01 9.76
CA VAL A 301 11.94 13.44 8.81
C VAL A 301 11.85 12.48 7.63
N LEU A 302 10.63 12.14 7.22
CA LEU A 302 10.29 11.55 5.93
C LEU A 302 9.57 12.60 5.08
N THR A 303 10.15 12.93 3.92
CA THR A 303 9.47 13.74 2.89
C THR A 303 8.85 12.82 1.85
N THR A 304 7.55 12.97 1.60
CA THR A 304 6.83 12.19 0.59
C THR A 304 5.84 13.04 -0.21
N THR A 305 5.20 12.45 -1.22
CA THR A 305 4.19 13.08 -2.07
C THR A 305 2.91 12.26 -2.06
N LEU A 306 1.78 12.90 -1.75
CA LEU A 306 0.48 12.23 -1.65
C LEU A 306 -0.57 13.00 -2.46
N PHE A 307 -1.59 12.28 -2.91
CA PHE A 307 -2.69 12.86 -3.69
C PHE A 307 -3.67 13.64 -2.80
N GLU A 308 -4.08 14.82 -3.22
CA GLU A 308 -5.29 15.48 -2.69
C GLU A 308 -6.52 14.90 -3.39
N LYS A 309 -6.48 14.85 -4.73
CA LYS A 309 -7.63 14.49 -5.55
C LYS A 309 -7.25 14.06 -6.96
N ILE A 310 -8.21 13.39 -7.59
CA ILE A 310 -8.13 12.95 -8.98
C ILE A 310 -9.34 13.49 -9.73
N LEU A 311 -9.11 14.29 -10.77
CA LEU A 311 -10.14 14.66 -11.73
C LEU A 311 -10.15 13.66 -12.88
N TYR A 312 -11.33 13.21 -13.28
CA TYR A 312 -11.50 12.22 -14.37
C TYR A 312 -12.84 12.38 -15.08
N VAL A 313 -12.98 11.78 -16.26
CA VAL A 313 -14.26 11.74 -16.99
C VAL A 313 -15.09 10.52 -16.58
N GLY A 314 -16.32 10.75 -16.14
CA GLY A 314 -17.28 9.70 -15.79
C GLY A 314 -17.80 8.94 -17.02
N ARG A 315 -18.47 7.81 -16.79
CA ARG A 315 -19.05 6.99 -17.89
C ARG A 315 -20.08 7.74 -18.73
N ASP A 316 -20.72 8.75 -18.14
CA ASP A 316 -21.68 9.66 -18.76
C ASP A 316 -21.03 10.82 -19.53
N GLY A 317 -19.69 10.90 -19.56
CA GLY A 317 -18.96 11.99 -20.18
C GLY A 317 -18.91 13.27 -19.34
N SER A 318 -19.40 13.25 -18.09
CA SER A 318 -19.31 14.39 -17.17
C SER A 318 -17.95 14.42 -16.45
N PRO A 319 -17.41 15.60 -16.11
CA PRO A 319 -16.24 15.68 -15.26
C PRO A 319 -16.59 15.26 -13.83
N ARG A 320 -15.71 14.46 -13.21
CA ARG A 320 -15.84 13.95 -11.84
C ARG A 320 -14.57 14.28 -11.06
N GLU A 321 -14.75 14.49 -9.77
CA GLU A 321 -13.66 14.67 -8.81
C GLU A 321 -13.75 13.55 -7.77
N ASN A 322 -12.61 12.91 -7.49
CA ASN A 322 -12.46 11.97 -6.40
C ASN A 322 -11.44 12.53 -5.40
N TYR A 323 -11.93 13.00 -4.26
CA TYR A 323 -11.10 13.51 -3.17
C TYR A 323 -10.51 12.34 -2.35
N VAL A 324 -9.19 12.33 -2.19
CA VAL A 324 -8.43 11.30 -1.47
C VAL A 324 -7.44 11.88 -0.45
N GLY A 325 -7.48 13.19 -0.21
CA GLY A 325 -6.52 13.93 0.63
C GLY A 325 -6.59 13.65 2.13
N ASN A 326 -7.41 12.71 2.60
CA ASN A 326 -7.47 12.34 4.02
C ASN A 326 -6.65 11.07 4.24
N TYR A 327 -5.72 11.12 5.20
CA TYR A 327 -4.78 10.04 5.48
C TYR A 327 -4.66 9.77 6.99
N LEU A 328 -4.43 8.50 7.33
CA LEU A 328 -3.91 8.08 8.64
C LEU A 328 -2.42 7.85 8.49
N VAL A 329 -1.60 8.59 9.24
CA VAL A 329 -0.15 8.43 9.28
C VAL A 329 0.21 7.67 10.54
N ARG A 330 0.91 6.55 10.39
CA ARG A 330 1.43 5.72 11.47
C ARG A 330 2.95 5.76 11.43
N ALA A 331 3.57 6.10 12.55
CA ALA A 331 5.01 5.98 12.73
C ALA A 331 5.31 4.84 13.69
N SER A 332 6.39 4.10 13.43
CA SER A 332 6.88 3.05 14.31
C SER A 332 8.40 3.08 14.38
N TYR A 333 8.93 2.87 15.58
CA TYR A 333 10.37 2.78 15.81
C TYR A 333 10.60 1.79 16.95
N GLU A 334 11.40 0.76 16.68
CA GLU A 334 11.55 -0.40 17.57
C GLU A 334 10.18 -1.00 17.94
N ARG A 335 9.76 -0.85 19.21
CA ARG A 335 8.46 -1.28 19.74
C ARG A 335 7.57 -0.11 20.10
N LEU A 336 7.83 1.09 19.60
CA LEU A 336 7.00 2.27 19.84
C LEU A 336 6.17 2.56 18.60
N LEU A 337 5.01 3.16 18.81
CA LEU A 337 4.08 3.46 17.72
C LEU A 337 3.38 4.79 17.99
N GLY A 338 3.10 5.54 16.94
CA GLY A 338 2.33 6.77 16.97
C GLY A 338 1.40 6.83 15.78
N GLU A 339 0.23 7.43 15.94
CA GLU A 339 -0.75 7.59 14.86
C GLU A 339 -1.35 8.99 14.87
N THR A 340 -1.55 9.57 13.69
CA THR A 340 -2.19 10.88 13.54
C THR A 340 -2.89 10.97 12.18
N ASN A 341 -4.07 11.58 12.17
CA ASN A 341 -4.78 11.86 10.93
C ASN A 341 -4.35 13.19 10.33
N ILE A 342 -4.28 13.27 9.01
CA ILE A 342 -4.01 14.51 8.28
C ILE A 342 -4.93 14.66 7.07
N THR A 343 -5.30 15.91 6.81
CA THR A 343 -5.95 16.33 5.56
C THR A 343 -4.93 17.12 4.75
N LEU A 344 -4.70 16.71 3.50
CA LEU A 344 -3.69 17.25 2.60
C LEU A 344 -4.37 17.95 1.41
N ASP A 345 -4.29 19.28 1.43
CA ASP A 345 -4.84 20.24 0.47
C ASP A 345 -3.79 21.30 0.03
N GLU A 346 -2.61 21.24 0.63
CA GLU A 346 -1.42 22.02 0.32
C GLU A 346 -0.18 21.25 0.82
N ASN A 347 1.03 21.77 0.58
CA ASN A 347 2.21 21.21 1.23
C ASN A 347 2.09 21.37 2.74
N LYS A 348 2.30 20.28 3.48
CA LYS A 348 2.20 20.29 4.94
C LYS A 348 3.38 19.64 5.61
N GLU A 349 3.61 20.07 6.82
CA GLU A 349 4.50 19.43 7.77
C GLU A 349 3.65 18.93 8.95
N MET A 350 3.96 17.75 9.47
CA MET A 350 3.31 17.20 10.66
C MET A 350 4.30 16.46 11.55
N SER A 351 3.96 16.31 12.82
CA SER A 351 4.66 15.44 13.76
C SER A 351 3.80 14.23 14.09
N VAL A 352 4.42 13.06 14.21
CA VAL A 352 3.81 11.85 14.76
C VAL A 352 4.64 11.42 15.96
N ASP A 353 4.16 11.77 17.15
CA ASP A 353 4.86 11.46 18.39
C ASP A 353 4.74 9.96 18.69
N LEU A 354 5.88 9.32 18.95
CA LEU A 354 5.92 7.92 19.36
C LEU A 354 5.45 7.79 20.81
N LEU A 355 4.51 6.88 21.05
CA LEU A 355 3.96 6.57 22.36
C LEU A 355 4.42 5.19 22.83
N SER A 356 4.12 4.88 24.09
CA SER A 356 4.52 3.64 24.74
C SER A 356 3.85 2.42 24.12
N SER A 357 4.44 1.26 24.39
CA SER A 357 3.82 -0.02 24.11
C SER A 357 3.89 -0.95 25.31
N LEU A 358 3.01 -1.93 25.31
CA LEU A 358 2.98 -3.01 26.29
C LEU A 358 2.96 -4.34 25.56
N THR A 359 3.95 -5.19 25.82
CA THR A 359 3.90 -6.61 25.46
C THR A 359 3.55 -7.43 26.68
N VAL A 360 2.50 -8.24 26.55
CA VAL A 360 2.05 -9.17 27.57
C VAL A 360 2.37 -10.58 27.11
N ARG A 361 3.14 -11.33 27.90
CA ARG A 361 3.45 -12.74 27.64
C ARG A 361 2.62 -13.62 28.58
N CYS A 362 1.64 -14.32 28.03
CA CYS A 362 0.76 -15.24 28.76
C CYS A 362 1.48 -16.57 29.00
N LEU A 363 1.59 -16.95 30.27
CA LEU A 363 2.25 -18.18 30.71
C LEU A 363 1.23 -19.11 31.38
N ASP A 364 1.34 -20.42 31.17
CA ASP A 364 0.56 -21.42 31.92
C ASP A 364 1.17 -21.69 33.33
N GLY A 365 0.71 -22.76 33.98
CA GLY A 365 1.18 -23.16 35.30
C GLY A 365 2.60 -23.72 35.35
N ASP A 366 3.19 -24.10 34.22
CA ASP A 366 4.59 -24.55 34.13
C ASP A 366 5.57 -23.44 33.69
N GLY A 367 5.02 -22.31 33.23
CA GLY A 367 5.77 -21.15 32.76
C GLY A 367 6.03 -21.17 31.26
N GLU A 368 5.40 -22.09 30.52
CA GLU A 368 5.42 -22.13 29.06
C GLU A 368 4.44 -21.11 28.45
N PRO A 369 4.78 -20.53 27.29
CA PRO A 369 3.92 -19.57 26.61
C PRO A 369 2.68 -20.24 26.02
N VAL A 370 1.52 -19.58 26.16
CA VAL A 370 0.24 -20.10 25.67
C VAL A 370 -0.30 -19.26 24.51
N GLU A 371 -0.51 -19.89 23.35
CA GLU A 371 -1.18 -19.29 22.19
C GLU A 371 -2.71 -19.21 22.37
N GLY A 372 -3.32 -18.15 21.85
CA GLY A 372 -4.78 -18.00 21.75
C GLY A 372 -5.46 -17.44 23.00
N VAL A 373 -4.71 -16.92 23.97
CA VAL A 373 -5.23 -16.21 25.14
C VAL A 373 -5.70 -14.81 24.72
N GLU A 374 -6.99 -14.53 24.84
CA GLU A 374 -7.56 -13.19 24.59
C GLU A 374 -7.26 -12.28 25.78
N VAL A 375 -6.33 -11.35 25.59
CA VAL A 375 -5.99 -10.32 26.57
C VAL A 375 -6.80 -9.06 26.25
N ARG A 376 -7.45 -8.49 27.28
CA ARG A 376 -8.22 -7.25 27.20
C ARG A 376 -7.57 -6.19 28.08
N LEU A 377 -7.46 -4.97 27.54
CA LEU A 377 -6.83 -3.84 28.19
C LEU A 377 -7.87 -2.72 28.41
N ALA A 378 -8.13 -2.39 29.67
CA ALA A 378 -8.99 -1.28 30.08
C ALA A 378 -8.12 -0.08 30.53
N PRO A 379 -8.60 1.18 30.38
CA PRO A 379 -9.96 1.57 29.97
C PRO A 379 -10.17 1.69 28.45
N ILE A 380 -9.11 1.57 27.64
CA ILE A 380 -9.19 1.79 26.19
C ILE A 380 -10.04 0.75 25.44
N GLY A 381 -10.30 -0.41 26.07
CA GLY A 381 -11.14 -1.47 25.51
C GLY A 381 -10.45 -2.28 24.41
N SER A 382 -9.14 -2.12 24.22
CA SER A 382 -8.34 -2.90 23.28
C SER A 382 -8.31 -4.37 23.69
N LYS A 383 -8.25 -5.25 22.68
CA LYS A 383 -8.12 -6.69 22.89
C LYS A 383 -7.32 -7.33 21.79
N ALA A 384 -6.57 -8.37 22.13
CA ALA A 384 -5.81 -9.16 21.17
C ALA A 384 -5.56 -10.57 21.73
N CYS A 385 -5.31 -11.52 20.84
CA CYS A 385 -5.02 -12.91 21.21
C CYS A 385 -3.51 -13.14 21.16
N SER A 386 -2.99 -13.94 22.11
CA SER A 386 -1.58 -14.32 22.12
C SER A 386 -1.21 -15.17 20.91
N ASN A 387 0.00 -14.96 20.39
CA ASN A 387 0.59 -15.74 19.31
C ASN A 387 1.29 -17.02 19.82
N GLU A 388 2.04 -17.72 18.97
CA GLU A 388 2.77 -18.96 19.31
C GLU A 388 3.81 -18.77 20.42
N GLU A 389 4.39 -17.58 20.55
CA GLU A 389 5.29 -17.23 21.67
C GLU A 389 4.53 -16.77 22.92
N GLY A 390 3.20 -16.88 22.94
CA GLY A 390 2.35 -16.49 24.06
C GLY A 390 2.22 -14.97 24.23
N THR A 391 2.61 -14.18 23.23
CA THR A 391 2.69 -12.71 23.36
C THR A 391 1.52 -11.97 22.72
N VAL A 392 1.13 -10.87 23.37
CA VAL A 392 0.17 -9.88 22.88
C VAL A 392 0.82 -8.50 22.93
N TYR A 393 0.62 -7.70 21.88
CA TYR A 393 1.20 -6.36 21.76
C TYR A 393 0.11 -5.28 21.73
N PHE A 394 0.24 -4.27 22.60
CA PHE A 394 -0.63 -3.09 22.64
C PHE A 394 0.18 -1.83 22.42
N ALA A 395 -0.18 -1.07 21.37
CA ALA A 395 0.33 0.26 21.08
C ALA A 395 -0.68 0.98 20.16
N PRO A 396 -0.70 2.33 20.13
CA PRO A 396 0.04 3.23 21.02
C PRO A 396 -0.64 3.34 22.41
N LEU A 397 0.15 3.62 23.46
CA LEU A 397 -0.36 3.82 24.83
C LEU A 397 0.12 5.15 25.41
N ASP A 398 -0.83 5.97 25.86
CA ASP A 398 -0.55 7.15 26.68
C ASP A 398 -0.11 6.77 28.09
N GLU A 399 0.55 7.70 28.79
CA GLU A 399 0.83 7.57 30.22
C GLU A 399 -0.47 7.39 31.01
N GLY A 400 -0.47 6.43 31.93
CA GLY A 400 -1.64 6.11 32.72
C GLY A 400 -1.63 4.70 33.30
N THR A 401 -2.68 4.40 34.04
CA THR A 401 -2.91 3.11 34.67
C THR A 401 -3.87 2.28 33.82
N TYR A 402 -3.45 1.07 33.49
CA TYR A 402 -4.23 0.12 32.70
C TYR A 402 -4.55 -1.13 33.50
N GLU A 403 -5.66 -1.77 33.19
CA GLU A 403 -6.05 -3.07 33.77
C GLU A 403 -6.12 -4.15 32.70
N ILE A 404 -5.47 -5.27 32.98
CA ILE A 404 -5.38 -6.42 32.09
C ILE A 404 -6.28 -7.53 32.61
N THR A 405 -7.10 -8.10 31.73
CA THR A 405 -7.85 -9.33 32.00
C THR A 405 -7.65 -10.30 30.84
N ALA A 406 -7.31 -11.55 31.14
CA ALA A 406 -7.08 -12.58 30.13
C ALA A 406 -8.17 -13.66 30.15
N TYR A 407 -8.55 -14.11 28.96
CA TYR A 407 -9.53 -15.18 28.75
C TYR A 407 -8.95 -16.25 27.83
N TYR A 408 -9.13 -17.51 28.18
CA TYR A 408 -8.78 -18.65 27.34
C TYR A 408 -9.97 -19.61 27.25
N MET A 409 -10.31 -20.02 26.03
CA MET A 409 -11.52 -20.84 25.75
C MET A 409 -12.82 -20.26 26.34
N GLY A 410 -12.92 -18.93 26.45
CA GLY A 410 -14.06 -18.22 27.04
C GLY A 410 -14.10 -18.20 28.57
N VAL A 411 -13.12 -18.81 29.24
CA VAL A 411 -12.94 -18.79 30.70
C VAL A 411 -11.91 -17.72 31.05
N ARG A 412 -12.13 -16.99 32.12
CA ARG A 412 -11.17 -16.00 32.61
C ARG A 412 -10.01 -16.69 33.32
N VAL A 413 -8.78 -16.47 32.85
CA VAL A 413 -7.58 -17.16 33.33
C VAL A 413 -6.61 -16.24 34.09
N ALA A 414 -6.71 -14.92 33.95
CA ALA A 414 -5.90 -13.97 34.73
C ALA A 414 -6.61 -12.62 34.93
N GLY A 415 -6.07 -11.79 35.84
CA GLY A 415 -6.49 -10.41 36.11
C GLY A 415 -7.50 -10.23 37.26
N PRO A 416 -8.07 -9.01 37.45
CA PRO A 416 -7.59 -7.80 36.80
C PRO A 416 -6.21 -7.48 37.38
N GLU A 417 -5.24 -7.27 36.50
CA GLU A 417 -3.86 -6.92 36.88
C GLU A 417 -3.56 -5.51 36.42
N THR A 418 -3.02 -4.69 37.31
CA THR A 418 -2.78 -3.27 37.05
C THR A 418 -1.36 -3.05 36.54
N VAL A 419 -1.23 -2.31 35.46
CA VAL A 419 0.06 -1.88 34.89
C VAL A 419 0.09 -0.36 34.80
N GLU A 420 1.18 0.26 35.27
CA GLU A 420 1.41 1.70 35.16
C GLU A 420 2.39 2.00 34.02
N ILE A 421 1.93 2.80 33.06
CA ILE A 421 2.75 3.39 32.01
C ILE A 421 3.14 4.79 32.48
N THR A 422 4.42 4.97 32.81
CA THR A 422 4.95 6.17 33.50
C THR A 422 5.78 7.08 32.60
N GLY A 423 6.04 6.67 31.36
CA GLY A 423 6.79 7.42 30.36
C GLY A 423 6.82 6.67 29.04
N ILE A 424 7.42 7.30 28.02
CA ILE A 424 7.55 6.70 26.68
C ILE A 424 8.61 5.59 26.71
N SER A 425 8.16 4.34 26.74
CA SER A 425 9.01 3.15 26.74
C SER A 425 8.25 1.93 26.19
N ALA A 426 9.00 0.89 25.84
CA ALA A 426 8.46 -0.44 25.67
C ALA A 426 8.38 -1.12 27.05
N TYR A 427 7.19 -1.57 27.43
CA TYR A 427 6.93 -2.30 28.68
C TYR A 427 6.71 -3.77 28.37
N ASP A 428 7.18 -4.63 29.27
CA ASP A 428 7.01 -6.08 29.21
C ASP A 428 6.34 -6.55 30.51
N LEU A 429 5.34 -7.42 30.37
CA LEU A 429 4.66 -8.08 31.48
C LEU A 429 4.53 -9.57 31.19
N ASP A 430 5.12 -10.40 32.05
CA ASP A 430 4.77 -11.82 32.11
C ASP A 430 3.49 -11.97 32.93
N LEU A 431 2.44 -12.53 32.32
CA LEU A 431 1.11 -12.71 32.90
C LEU A 431 0.87 -14.20 33.19
N PRO A 432 1.00 -14.64 34.45
CA PRO A 432 0.65 -16.00 34.85
C PRO A 432 -0.85 -16.22 34.67
N CYS A 433 -1.20 -17.21 33.86
CA CYS A 433 -2.56 -17.60 33.57
C CYS A 433 -2.85 -18.91 34.31
N ALA A 434 -4.05 -19.00 34.90
CA ALA A 434 -4.56 -20.24 35.48
C ALA A 434 -4.98 -21.20 34.35
N ILE A 435 -3.99 -21.73 33.64
CA ILE A 435 -4.06 -22.69 32.54
C ILE A 435 -3.12 -23.83 32.95
N TYR A 436 -3.63 -25.07 32.99
CA TYR A 436 -2.94 -26.19 33.60
C TYR A 436 -3.07 -27.48 32.79
N ASP A 437 -2.14 -28.42 32.97
CA ASP A 437 -2.25 -29.77 32.44
C ASP A 437 -3.04 -30.69 33.40
N LEU A 438 -3.95 -31.49 32.85
CA LEU A 438 -4.72 -32.49 33.59
C LEU A 438 -4.26 -33.90 33.23
N ILE A 439 -3.82 -34.66 34.25
CA ILE A 439 -3.38 -36.05 34.08
C ILE A 439 -4.47 -37.01 34.56
N VAL A 440 -4.94 -37.89 33.68
CA VAL A 440 -5.94 -38.92 33.99
C VAL A 440 -5.28 -40.28 34.04
N LEU A 441 -5.39 -40.97 35.19
CA LEU A 441 -4.90 -42.34 35.39
C LEU A 441 -6.08 -43.31 35.51
N VAL A 442 -6.17 -44.29 34.62
CA VAL A 442 -7.25 -45.28 34.57
C VAL A 442 -6.72 -46.66 34.98
N LEU A 443 -7.25 -47.20 36.08
CA LEU A 443 -6.94 -48.53 36.60
C LEU A 443 -8.18 -49.42 36.57
N SER A 444 -8.00 -50.73 36.60
CA SER A 444 -9.05 -51.71 36.87
C SER A 444 -9.23 -51.88 38.39
N THR A 445 -10.36 -52.43 38.83
CA THR A 445 -10.59 -52.86 40.23
C THR A 445 -9.46 -53.72 40.81
N ASP A 446 -8.75 -54.47 39.96
CA ASP A 446 -7.63 -55.34 40.35
C ASP A 446 -6.31 -54.57 40.50
N GLY A 447 -6.32 -53.24 40.32
CA GLY A 447 -5.17 -52.34 40.43
C GLY A 447 -4.28 -52.23 39.19
N GLY A 448 -4.51 -53.06 38.16
CA GLY A 448 -3.77 -53.00 36.90
C GLY A 448 -4.15 -51.81 36.02
N PRO A 449 -3.22 -51.22 35.23
CA PRO A 449 -3.52 -50.11 34.33
C PRO A 449 -4.42 -50.54 33.17
N VAL A 450 -5.32 -49.66 32.75
CA VAL A 450 -6.20 -49.89 31.59
C VAL A 450 -5.72 -49.01 30.44
N GLY A 451 -4.90 -49.58 29.56
CA GLY A 451 -4.49 -48.92 28.32
C GLY A 451 -5.53 -49.03 27.21
N GLY A 452 -5.62 -48.00 26.36
CA GLY A 452 -6.61 -47.90 25.29
C GLY A 452 -8.03 -47.54 25.76
N ALA A 453 -8.20 -47.06 27.00
CA ALA A 453 -9.45 -46.47 27.45
C ALA A 453 -9.64 -45.09 26.79
N GLU A 454 -10.82 -44.82 26.23
CA GLU A 454 -11.18 -43.51 25.69
C GLU A 454 -11.66 -42.62 26.82
N VAL A 455 -10.97 -41.49 27.01
CA VAL A 455 -11.30 -40.44 27.97
C VAL A 455 -11.82 -39.25 27.20
N GLU A 456 -13.07 -38.89 27.44
CA GLU A 456 -13.72 -37.70 26.91
C GLU A 456 -13.78 -36.61 27.98
N LEU A 457 -13.35 -35.40 27.61
CA LEU A 457 -13.35 -34.22 28.47
C LEU A 457 -14.45 -33.26 28.02
N TYR A 458 -15.25 -32.80 28.97
CA TYR A 458 -16.31 -31.83 28.78
C TYR A 458 -16.15 -30.65 29.75
N PHE A 459 -16.50 -29.44 29.33
CA PHE A 459 -16.80 -28.38 30.28
C PHE A 459 -17.98 -28.76 31.17
N ALA A 460 -18.08 -28.16 32.35
CA ALA A 460 -19.20 -28.38 33.28
C ALA A 460 -20.59 -28.09 32.67
N ASN A 461 -20.67 -27.23 31.65
CA ASN A 461 -21.90 -26.95 30.90
C ASN A 461 -22.29 -28.03 29.89
N GLY A 462 -21.52 -29.12 29.77
CA GLY A 462 -21.75 -30.23 28.84
C GLY A 462 -21.11 -30.06 27.46
N THR A 463 -20.39 -28.96 27.21
CA THR A 463 -19.66 -28.76 25.93
C THR A 463 -18.50 -29.74 25.85
N PHE A 464 -18.47 -30.56 24.80
CA PHE A 464 -17.35 -31.47 24.51
C PHE A 464 -16.10 -30.67 24.12
N LEU A 465 -14.94 -31.08 24.64
CA LEU A 465 -13.65 -30.46 24.35
C LEU A 465 -12.71 -31.40 23.59
N TYR A 466 -12.28 -32.45 24.26
CA TYR A 466 -11.24 -33.34 23.77
C TYR A 466 -11.63 -34.79 24.01
N LYS A 467 -11.01 -35.68 23.23
CA LYS A 467 -10.99 -37.10 23.53
C LYS A 467 -9.61 -37.67 23.24
N ALA A 468 -9.14 -38.57 24.10
CA ALA A 468 -7.84 -39.19 23.96
C ALA A 468 -7.86 -40.61 24.53
N LEU A 469 -6.92 -41.44 24.10
CA LEU A 469 -6.76 -42.81 24.59
C LEU A 469 -5.68 -42.85 25.67
N THR A 470 -5.90 -43.65 26.71
CA THR A 470 -4.86 -43.96 27.69
C THR A 470 -3.73 -44.78 27.06
N ASP A 471 -2.50 -44.49 27.48
CA ASP A 471 -1.30 -45.25 27.11
C ASP A 471 -1.23 -46.61 27.81
N ALA A 472 -0.14 -47.36 27.59
CA ALA A 472 0.06 -48.68 28.22
C ALA A 472 0.16 -48.62 29.77
N SER A 473 0.44 -47.45 30.34
CA SER A 473 0.44 -47.21 31.79
C SER A 473 -0.93 -46.79 32.32
N GLY A 474 -1.95 -46.71 31.44
CA GLY A 474 -3.28 -46.25 31.78
C GLY A 474 -3.37 -44.73 31.93
N ARG A 475 -2.38 -43.98 31.44
CA ARG A 475 -2.29 -42.52 31.61
C ARG A 475 -2.67 -41.79 30.32
N VAL A 476 -3.31 -40.65 30.47
CA VAL A 476 -3.51 -39.67 29.39
C VAL A 476 -3.40 -38.27 29.98
N GLU A 477 -2.81 -37.35 29.23
CA GLU A 477 -2.59 -35.96 29.62
C GLU A 477 -3.37 -35.04 28.67
N PHE A 478 -4.11 -34.10 29.24
CA PHE A 478 -4.76 -33.03 28.51
C PHE A 478 -4.04 -31.73 28.85
N LYS A 479 -3.38 -31.15 27.86
CA LYS A 479 -2.56 -29.96 28.05
C LYS A 479 -3.34 -28.67 27.94
N ASN A 480 -2.85 -27.63 28.58
CA ASN A 480 -3.32 -26.25 28.41
C ASN A 480 -4.83 -26.09 28.60
N LEU A 481 -5.35 -26.49 29.77
CA LEU A 481 -6.76 -26.36 30.11
C LEU A 481 -6.99 -25.20 31.08
N PRO A 482 -7.96 -24.31 30.84
CA PRO A 482 -8.34 -23.30 31.84
C PRO A 482 -8.66 -23.91 33.21
N ALA A 483 -8.22 -23.28 34.29
CA ALA A 483 -8.55 -23.67 35.66
C ALA A 483 -10.07 -23.50 35.91
N THR A 484 -10.82 -24.58 35.72
CA THR A 484 -12.28 -24.60 35.85
C THR A 484 -12.80 -26.01 36.11
N SER A 485 -14.12 -26.14 36.19
CA SER A 485 -14.76 -27.44 36.39
C SER A 485 -14.93 -28.21 35.08
N TYR A 486 -14.46 -29.45 35.09
CA TYR A 486 -14.55 -30.40 33.98
C TYR A 486 -15.35 -31.64 34.36
N ARG A 487 -16.08 -32.19 33.40
CA ARG A 487 -16.69 -33.51 33.47
C ARG A 487 -15.94 -34.45 32.54
N LEU A 488 -15.40 -35.53 33.11
CA LEU A 488 -14.73 -36.60 32.39
C LEU A 488 -15.66 -37.79 32.25
N VAL A 489 -15.57 -38.46 31.10
CA VAL A 489 -16.26 -39.73 30.84
C VAL A 489 -15.21 -40.71 30.29
N VAL A 490 -15.08 -41.87 30.92
CA VAL A 490 -14.09 -42.89 30.56
C VAL A 490 -14.82 -44.15 30.10
N THR A 491 -14.49 -44.61 28.89
CA THR A 491 -15.01 -45.86 28.32
C THR A 491 -13.86 -46.78 27.92
N ALA A 492 -14.02 -48.08 28.15
CA ALA A 492 -13.04 -49.09 27.73
C ALA A 492 -13.74 -50.40 27.39
N SER A 493 -13.22 -51.13 26.40
CA SER A 493 -13.82 -52.40 25.98
C SER A 493 -13.80 -53.43 27.10
N GLY A 494 -14.96 -54.01 27.43
CA GLY A 494 -15.11 -54.97 28.52
C GLY A 494 -15.20 -54.34 29.92
N TYR A 495 -15.38 -53.03 30.01
CA TYR A 495 -15.58 -52.28 31.26
C TYR A 495 -16.87 -51.46 31.22
N THR A 496 -17.44 -51.19 32.39
CA THR A 496 -18.56 -50.24 32.55
C THR A 496 -18.03 -48.81 32.44
N GLU A 497 -18.79 -47.92 31.78
CA GLU A 497 -18.48 -46.49 31.70
C GLU A 497 -18.40 -45.86 33.10
N ALA A 498 -17.42 -44.97 33.30
CA ALA A 498 -17.29 -44.17 34.51
C ALA A 498 -17.29 -42.68 34.16
N SER A 499 -17.94 -41.86 34.99
CA SER A 499 -17.90 -40.39 34.85
C SER A 499 -17.55 -39.73 36.18
N HIS A 500 -16.81 -38.63 36.11
CA HIS A 500 -16.40 -37.84 37.27
C HIS A 500 -16.35 -36.36 36.92
N THR A 501 -16.73 -35.49 37.85
CA THR A 501 -16.57 -34.04 37.71
C THR A 501 -15.50 -33.57 38.70
N LEU A 502 -14.56 -32.77 38.23
CA LEU A 502 -13.48 -32.20 39.05
C LEU A 502 -13.29 -30.72 38.74
N MET A 503 -12.70 -30.00 39.68
CA MET A 503 -12.15 -28.66 39.44
C MET A 503 -10.64 -28.80 39.21
N LEU A 504 -10.15 -28.20 38.13
CA LEU A 504 -8.73 -28.12 37.82
C LEU A 504 -8.16 -26.88 38.53
N GLU A 505 -7.26 -27.09 39.48
CA GLU A 505 -6.76 -26.06 40.41
C GLU A 505 -5.24 -25.88 40.34
N GLU A 506 -4.49 -26.88 39.87
CA GLU A 506 -3.03 -26.87 39.82
C GLU A 506 -2.47 -27.56 38.57
N GLU A 507 -1.23 -27.21 38.25
CA GLU A 507 -0.44 -27.79 37.15
C GLU A 507 -0.21 -29.29 37.34
N GLY A 508 -0.39 -30.08 36.27
CA GLY A 508 -0.22 -31.53 36.30
C GLY A 508 -1.17 -32.29 37.24
N GLN A 509 -2.32 -31.70 37.62
CA GLN A 509 -3.26 -32.29 38.57
C GLN A 509 -3.67 -33.70 38.12
N GLN A 510 -3.49 -34.69 39.00
CA GLN A 510 -3.77 -36.07 38.67
C GLN A 510 -5.12 -36.56 39.21
N VAL A 511 -5.98 -37.07 38.34
CA VAL A 511 -7.24 -37.75 38.71
C VAL A 511 -7.18 -39.23 38.40
N LYS A 512 -7.67 -40.06 39.34
CA LYS A 512 -7.67 -41.52 39.21
C LYS A 512 -9.08 -42.07 38.97
N PHE A 513 -9.24 -42.85 37.90
CA PHE A 513 -10.42 -43.65 37.60
C PHE A 513 -10.16 -45.13 37.92
N THR A 514 -11.17 -45.80 38.47
CA THR A 514 -11.16 -47.26 38.65
C THR A 514 -12.35 -47.84 37.89
N LEU A 515 -12.08 -48.65 36.86
CA LEU A 515 -13.11 -49.26 36.02
C LEU A 515 -13.46 -50.68 36.49
N GLU A 516 -14.76 -50.97 36.56
CA GLU A 516 -15.30 -52.30 36.83
C GLU A 516 -15.49 -53.07 35.53
N ARG A 517 -15.08 -54.35 35.50
CA ARG A 517 -15.30 -55.21 34.33
C ARG A 517 -16.80 -55.42 34.11
N GLN A 518 -17.23 -55.29 32.86
CA GLN A 518 -18.60 -55.55 32.48
C GLN A 518 -18.87 -57.06 32.68
N GLY A 519 -19.74 -57.41 33.63
CA GLY A 519 -20.08 -58.80 33.90
C GLY A 519 -20.65 -59.46 32.64
N SER A 520 -20.07 -60.59 32.21
CA SER A 520 -20.64 -61.40 31.15
C SER A 520 -22.01 -61.90 31.62
N SER A 521 -23.11 -61.34 31.09
CA SER A 521 -24.39 -62.04 31.18
C SER A 521 -24.26 -63.28 30.31
N LEU A 522 -24.12 -64.46 30.95
CA LEU A 522 -24.46 -65.70 30.28
C LEU A 522 -25.94 -65.57 29.91
N SER A 523 -26.21 -65.37 28.63
CA SER A 523 -27.53 -65.49 28.05
C SER A 523 -28.02 -66.93 28.25
N TYR A 524 -28.70 -67.15 29.37
CA TYR A 524 -29.57 -68.30 29.56
C TYR A 524 -30.65 -68.21 28.47
N MET A 525 -30.52 -69.01 27.40
CA MET A 525 -31.64 -69.23 26.47
C MET A 525 -32.68 -70.12 27.16
N PRO A 526 -33.92 -69.68 27.41
CA PRO A 526 -34.98 -70.62 27.71
C PRO A 526 -35.43 -71.26 26.40
N PHE A 527 -35.17 -72.56 26.24
CA PHE A 527 -35.89 -73.38 25.26
C PHE A 527 -37.37 -73.39 25.63
N VAL A 528 -38.19 -72.64 24.89
CA VAL A 528 -39.65 -72.85 24.88
C VAL A 528 -39.95 -73.89 23.81
N ALA A 529 -39.99 -75.16 24.21
CA ALA A 529 -40.69 -76.21 23.48
C ALA A 529 -42.02 -76.46 24.19
N ALA A 530 -43.10 -75.93 23.62
CA ALA A 530 -44.46 -76.17 24.06
C ALA A 530 -44.88 -77.63 23.76
N GLY A 531 -45.55 -78.27 24.70
CA GLY A 531 -46.29 -79.51 24.41
C GLY A 531 -46.46 -80.48 25.58
N ILE A 532 -47.14 -80.08 26.66
CA ILE A 532 -47.86 -81.04 27.51
C ILE A 532 -49.22 -81.24 26.85
N GLY A 533 -49.50 -82.48 26.45
CA GLY A 533 -50.77 -82.86 25.85
C GLY A 533 -51.07 -84.33 26.00
N ILE A 534 -51.25 -84.81 27.25
CA ILE A 534 -52.11 -85.98 27.54
C ILE A 534 -52.84 -85.72 28.88
N ALA A 535 -54.03 -85.13 28.77
CA ALA A 535 -55.21 -85.56 29.52
C ALA A 535 -56.31 -85.76 28.48
N VAL A 536 -56.47 -87.02 28.11
CA VAL A 536 -57.37 -87.54 27.09
C VAL A 536 -58.79 -87.59 27.64
N ALA A 537 -59.70 -87.01 26.84
CA ALA A 537 -61.07 -87.40 26.57
C ALA A 537 -61.94 -88.00 27.70
N LEU A 538 -62.98 -87.26 28.06
CA LEU A 538 -64.32 -87.82 28.15
C LEU A 538 -65.33 -86.89 27.45
N VAL A 539 -65.84 -87.42 26.34
CA VAL A 539 -67.26 -87.34 25.93
C VAL A 539 -67.75 -86.02 25.33
N ALA A 540 -67.82 -86.06 24.00
CA ALA A 540 -68.82 -85.41 23.19
C ALA A 540 -70.22 -85.44 23.84
N GLY A 541 -70.74 -84.27 24.16
CA GLY A 541 -72.10 -84.13 24.65
C GLY A 541 -72.44 -82.65 24.78
N LEU A 542 -73.41 -82.21 23.98
CA LEU A 542 -74.03 -80.90 23.95
C LEU A 542 -73.21 -79.79 23.25
N ALA A 543 -73.46 -79.42 21.99
CA ALA A 543 -74.76 -79.21 21.37
C ALA A 543 -75.79 -78.62 22.35
N LEU A 544 -76.07 -77.32 22.19
CA LEU A 544 -77.18 -76.60 22.83
C LEU A 544 -76.89 -76.01 24.20
N TYR A 545 -76.10 -74.94 24.25
CA TYR A 545 -76.55 -73.78 25.03
C TYR A 545 -76.15 -72.46 24.37
N ARG A 546 -77.04 -72.07 23.44
CA ARG A 546 -77.58 -70.70 23.28
C ARG A 546 -76.56 -69.57 23.20
N ARG A 547 -76.33 -69.04 21.99
CA ARG A 547 -77.09 -67.91 21.40
C ARG A 547 -77.35 -66.76 22.37
N LYS A 548 -76.79 -65.60 22.00
CA LYS A 548 -77.34 -64.25 22.11
C LYS A 548 -77.84 -63.84 23.50
N LYS A 549 -77.06 -62.96 24.13
CA LYS A 549 -77.51 -61.58 24.32
C LYS A 549 -76.34 -60.63 24.22
#